data_AF-A0A5K1CWH6-F1
#
_entry.id   AF-A0A5K1CWH6-F1
#
_cell.length_a   1.000
_cell.length_b   1.000
_cell.length_c   1.000
_cell.angle_alpha   90.00
_cell.angle_beta   90.00
_cell.angle_gamma   90.00
#
_symmetry.space_group_name_H-M   'P 1'
#
loop_
_entity.id
_entity.type
_entity.pdbx_description
1 polymer ?
#
loop_
_entity_poly.entity_id
_entity_poly.type
_entity_poly.pdbx_seq_one_letter_code
_entity_poly.pdbx_strand_id
1 'polypeptide(L)' 'VHLIEGIIDQVEGTVHVSWVQPRVLGIQQIKALRDRLDGWLDKVHTALLSVEAETPDLVAA' A
#
# COMPACT_ATOMS: atom_id res chain seq x y z
N VAL A 1 -17.27 19.55 -8.31
CA VAL A 1 -16.43 18.38 -8.65
C VAL A 1 -15.21 18.44 -7.76
N HIS A 2 -15.01 17.45 -6.89
CA HIS A 2 -13.85 17.39 -5.98
C HIS A 2 -12.80 16.47 -6.59
N LEU A 3 -11.60 16.99 -6.86
CA LEU A 3 -10.51 16.22 -7.49
C LEU A 3 -9.64 15.50 -6.46
N ILE A 4 -9.46 16.12 -5.29
CA ILE A 4 -8.60 15.66 -4.20
C ILE A 4 -9.32 15.99 -2.89
N GLU A 5 -9.23 15.08 -1.93
CA GLU A 5 -9.62 15.31 -0.54
C GLU A 5 -8.42 15.04 0.37
N GLY A 6 -8.36 15.76 1.49
CA GLY A 6 -7.20 15.70 2.37
C GLY A 6 -7.11 16.88 3.33
N ILE A 7 -5.97 16.98 4.01
CA ILE A 7 -5.65 18.02 4.98
C ILE A 7 -4.38 18.74 4.53
N ILE A 8 -4.37 20.07 4.61
CA ILE A 8 -3.18 20.89 4.38
C ILE A 8 -2.64 21.31 5.75
N ASP A 9 -1.41 20.90 6.06
CA ASP A 9 -0.67 21.48 7.17
C ASP A 9 0.21 22.62 6.62
N GLN A 10 -0.22 23.86 6.83
CA GLN A 10 0.52 25.01 6.32
C GLN A 10 1.82 25.26 7.09
N VAL A 11 1.86 24.92 8.38
CA VAL A 11 3.03 25.17 9.23
C VAL A 11 4.18 24.24 8.83
N GLU A 12 3.87 22.96 8.62
CA GLU A 12 4.83 21.99 8.08
C GLU A 12 5.04 22.16 6.55
N GLY A 13 4.07 22.79 5.87
CA GLY A 13 4.08 22.95 4.41
C GLY A 13 3.74 21.67 3.66
N THR A 14 2.98 20.77 4.29
CA THR A 14 2.66 19.43 3.77
C THR A 14 1.17 19.31 3.40
N VAL A 15 0.88 18.36 2.49
CA VAL A 15 -0.49 18.02 2.11
C VAL A 15 -0.69 16.52 2.29
N HIS A 16 -1.60 16.15 3.19
CA HIS A 16 -2.04 14.78 3.39
C HIS A 16 -3.24 14.49 2.50
N VAL A 17 -3.02 13.75 1.42
CA VAL A 17 -4.08 13.34 0.49
C VAL A 17 -4.75 12.07 0.99
N SER A 18 -6.03 12.15 1.34
CA SER A 18 -6.85 11.00 1.76
C SER A 18 -7.60 10.36 0.59
N TRP A 19 -7.90 11.14 -0.46
CA TRP A 19 -8.60 10.64 -1.62
C TRP A 19 -8.25 11.43 -2.89
N VAL A 20 -8.31 10.74 -4.03
CA VAL A 20 -8.16 11.32 -5.36
C VAL A 20 -9.23 10.78 -6.29
N GLN A 21 -9.71 11.63 -7.19
CA GLN A 21 -10.69 11.20 -8.19
C GLN A 21 -10.08 10.15 -9.13
N PRO A 22 -10.71 8.97 -9.27
CA PRO A 22 -10.25 7.95 -10.22
C PRO A 22 -10.27 8.48 -11.65
N ARG A 23 -9.29 8.03 -12.45
CA ARG A 23 -9.16 8.41 -13.86
C ARG A 23 -8.75 7.21 -14.71
N VAL A 24 -8.89 7.36 -16.02
CA VAL A 24 -8.39 6.38 -17.01
C VAL A 24 -6.87 6.27 -16.90
N LEU A 25 -6.37 5.03 -16.92
CA LEU A 25 -4.95 4.71 -16.82
C LEU A 25 -4.43 4.16 -18.14
N GLY A 26 -3.24 4.62 -18.54
CA GLY A 26 -2.49 4.03 -19.65
C GLY A 26 -1.73 2.77 -19.23
N ILE A 27 -1.27 2.00 -20.21
CA ILE A 27 -0.59 0.71 -20.00
C ILE A 27 0.60 0.82 -19.02
N GLN A 28 1.43 1.86 -19.14
CA GLN A 28 2.58 2.06 -18.25
C GLN A 28 2.17 2.29 -16.79
N GLN A 29 1.03 2.96 -16.56
CA GLN A 29 0.51 3.20 -15.21
C GLN A 29 -0.05 1.91 -14.61
N ILE A 30 -0.71 1.08 -15.42
CA ILE A 30 -1.18 -0.24 -15.01
C ILE A 30 0.01 -1.14 -14.64
N LYS A 31 1.11 -1.11 -15.42
CA LYS A 31 2.34 -1.82 -15.07
C LYS A 31 2.90 -1.37 -13.72
N ALA A 32 2.99 -0.06 -13.49
CA ALA A 32 3.45 0.45 -12.21
C ALA A 32 2.55 0.04 -11.03
N LEU A 33 1.24 -0.08 -11.23
CA LEU A 33 0.33 -0.61 -10.22
C LEU A 33 0.57 -2.10 -9.94
N ARG A 34 0.79 -2.90 -10.99
CA ARG A 34 1.17 -4.31 -10.85
C ARG A 34 2.45 -4.47 -10.04
N ASP A 35 3.51 -3.73 -10.39
CA ASP A 35 4.81 -3.86 -9.72
C ASP A 35 4.71 -3.48 -8.22
N ARG A 36 3.85 -2.50 -7.88
CA ARG A 36 3.54 -2.15 -6.49
C ARG A 36 2.77 -3.26 -5.76
N LEU A 37 1.86 -3.93 -6.45
CA LEU A 37 1.10 -5.05 -5.89
C LEU A 37 2.00 -6.27 -5.67
N ASP A 38 2.88 -6.58 -6.63
CA ASP A 38 3.87 -7.66 -6.52
C ASP A 38 4.77 -7.42 -5.29
N GLY A 39 5.31 -6.21 -5.13
CA GLY A 39 6.12 -5.86 -3.96
C GLY A 39 5.35 -5.84 -2.64
N TRP A 40 4.03 -5.67 -2.66
CA TRP A 40 3.20 -5.82 -1.46
C TRP A 40 3.00 -7.30 -1.11
N LEU A 41 2.76 -8.16 -2.11
CA LEU A 41 2.63 -9.60 -1.93
C LEU A 41 3.89 -10.20 -1.30
N ASP A 42 5.08 -9.79 -1.78
CA ASP A 42 6.36 -10.23 -1.23
C ASP A 42 6.50 -9.88 0.26
N LYS A 43 6.06 -8.67 0.66
CA LYS A 43 6.09 -8.24 2.06
C LYS A 43 5.13 -9.05 2.93
N VAL A 44 3.93 -9.35 2.43
CA VAL A 44 2.95 -10.20 3.14
C VAL A 44 3.51 -11.61 3.30
N HIS A 45 4.11 -12.17 2.25
CA HIS A 45 4.74 -13.49 2.32
C HIS A 45 5.90 -13.52 3.32
N THR A 46 6.77 -12.49 3.29
CA THR A 46 7.87 -12.36 4.27
C THR A 46 7.34 -12.29 5.69
N ALA A 47 6.29 -11.50 5.93
CA ALA A 47 5.67 -11.39 7.25
C ALA A 47 5.09 -12.73 7.73
N LEU A 48 4.47 -13.50 6.84
CA LEU A 48 3.97 -14.85 7.16
C LEU A 48 5.13 -15.78 7.59
N LEU A 49 6.20 -15.84 6.81
CA LEU A 49 7.36 -16.67 7.13
C LEU A 49 8.00 -16.28 8.47
N SER A 50 8.07 -14.98 8.77
CA SER A 50 8.57 -14.51 10.06
C SER A 50 7.72 -15.00 11.23
N VAL A 51 6.39 -14.96 11.10
CA VAL A 51 5.46 -15.46 12.12
C VAL A 51 5.62 -16.97 12.31
N GLU A 52 5.69 -17.75 11.23
CA GLU A 52 5.87 -19.20 11.27
C GLU A 52 7.19 -19.60 11.95
N ALA A 53 8.28 -18.86 11.70
CA ALA A 53 9.57 -19.11 12.31
C ALA A 53 9.60 -18.83 13.82
N GLU A 54 8.84 -17.83 14.29
CA GLU A 54 8.81 -17.41 15.70
C GLU A 54 7.79 -18.18 16.54
N THR A 55 6.84 -18.90 15.92
CA THR A 55 5.82 -19.68 16.66
C THR A 55 5.66 -21.14 16.19
N PRO A 56 6.68 -22.00 16.31
CA PRO A 56 6.56 -23.42 15.96
C PRO A 56 5.56 -24.18 16.85
N ASP A 57 5.51 -23.85 18.14
CA ASP A 57 4.77 -24.62 19.16
C ASP A 57 3.24 -24.39 19.14
N LEU A 58 2.77 -23.27 18.58
CA LEU A 58 1.32 -22.95 18.52
C LEU A 58 0.62 -23.56 17.30
N VAL A 59 1.38 -23.94 16.27
CA VAL A 59 0.85 -24.54 15.03
C VAL A 59 0.77 -26.07 15.11
N ALA A 60 1.47 -26.68 16.07
CA ALA A 60 1.57 -28.14 16.24
C ALA A 60 0.57 -28.74 17.25
N ALA A 61 -0.35 -27.94 17.82
CA ALA A 61 -1.35 -28.37 18.81
C ALA A 61 -2.74 -28.60 18.20
#